data_AF-A0A2N1JIB4-F1
#
_entry.id   AF-A0A2N1JIB4-F1
#
_cell.length_a   1.000
_cell.length_b   1.000
_cell.length_c   1.000
_cell.angle_alpha   90.00
_cell.angle_beta   90.00
_cell.angle_gamma   90.00
#
_symmetry.space_group_name_H-M   'P 1'
#
loop_
_entity.id
_entity.type
_entity.pdbx_description
1 polymer ?
#
loop_
_entity_poly.entity_id
_entity_poly.type
_entity_poly.pdbx_seq_one_letter_code
_entity_poly.pdbx_strand_id
1 'polypeptide(L)'
;MSRTGRAGSRRELRSDPAGLAVLAVLTSRISPGYSVAMTDSAHVPTSRPMDAWLDALSKPNGSPGGGAATGVLLGVAAALMGMVAAYTPDSPAASAAAERLERNRADVLQAVEADGVLSVQFGAALALPSDDPQRDRQVSDAAVEAAGSVASLGAIGILLTSDARVLASVGNPHIAVDLAVAMESLAAGLSGAALSLRANLHLARKHGAAASTLQSLETDVHRLHEARQQVTQMIEEISGGLD
;
A
#
# COMPACT_ATOMS: atom_id res chain seq x y z
N MET A 1 -54.01 -27.41 23.45
CA MET A 1 -53.60 -26.03 23.77
C MET A 1 -52.08 -26.01 23.67
N SER A 2 -51.51 -25.83 22.47
CA SER A 2 -51.12 -24.55 21.81
C SER A 2 -49.87 -23.94 22.46
N ARG A 3 -48.64 -24.19 21.95
CA ARG A 3 -47.87 -23.60 20.82
C ARG A 3 -47.17 -22.25 21.13
N THR A 4 -45.98 -22.12 20.55
CA THR A 4 -45.07 -20.96 20.35
C THR A 4 -44.04 -20.73 21.48
N GLY A 5 -42.72 -20.71 21.29
CA GLY A 5 -41.88 -20.58 20.08
C GLY A 5 -41.44 -19.14 19.89
N ARG A 6 -40.20 -18.77 20.27
CA ARG A 6 -39.54 -17.56 19.76
C ARG A 6 -38.03 -17.71 19.73
N ALA A 7 -37.52 -17.79 18.51
CA ALA A 7 -36.12 -17.66 18.14
C ALA A 7 -35.66 -16.20 18.28
N GLY A 8 -34.45 -16.00 18.80
CA GLY A 8 -33.79 -14.70 18.91
C GLY A 8 -32.55 -14.64 18.00
N SER A 9 -32.79 -14.18 16.77
CA SER A 9 -31.89 -13.52 15.80
C SER A 9 -30.37 -13.72 15.93
N ARG A 10 -29.80 -14.58 15.07
CA ARG A 10 -28.41 -14.44 14.61
C ARG A 10 -28.32 -13.13 13.81
N ARG A 11 -27.57 -12.16 14.33
CA ARG A 11 -27.20 -10.95 13.60
C ARG A 11 -26.18 -11.37 12.54
N GLU A 12 -26.61 -11.43 11.30
CA GLU A 12 -25.72 -11.63 10.15
C GLU A 12 -24.69 -10.49 10.15
N LEU A 13 -23.42 -10.85 10.31
CA LEU A 13 -22.30 -9.98 9.97
C LEU A 13 -22.40 -9.72 8.46
N ARG A 14 -22.94 -8.56 8.09
CA ARG A 14 -22.77 -8.02 6.75
C ARG A 14 -21.27 -7.84 6.52
N SER A 15 -20.71 -8.72 5.72
CA SER A 15 -19.36 -8.59 5.19
C SER A 15 -19.29 -7.31 4.36
N ASP A 16 -18.26 -6.50 4.62
CA ASP A 16 -17.97 -5.31 3.84
C ASP A 16 -17.54 -5.73 2.42
N PRO A 17 -18.32 -5.41 1.38
CA PRO A 17 -17.99 -5.80 0.01
C PRO A 17 -16.71 -5.12 -0.51
N ALA A 18 -16.30 -3.99 0.06
CA ALA A 18 -15.06 -3.30 -0.31
C ALA A 18 -13.82 -4.04 0.19
N GLY A 19 -13.85 -4.51 1.45
CA GLY A 19 -12.77 -5.31 2.04
C GLY A 19 -12.59 -6.68 1.38
N LEU A 20 -13.70 -7.33 0.99
CA LEU A 20 -13.66 -8.60 0.25
C LEU A 20 -13.11 -8.43 -1.18
N ALA A 21 -13.39 -7.32 -1.85
CA ALA A 21 -12.87 -7.05 -3.18
C ALA A 21 -11.35 -6.83 -3.20
N VAL A 22 -10.79 -6.14 -2.19
CA VAL A 22 -9.35 -5.94 -2.07
C VAL A 22 -8.62 -7.23 -1.67
N LEU A 23 -9.19 -8.02 -0.75
CA LEU A 23 -8.64 -9.33 -0.39
C LEU A 23 -8.69 -10.33 -1.56
N ALA A 24 -9.72 -10.26 -2.42
CA ALA A 24 -9.83 -11.04 -3.65
C ALA A 24 -8.80 -10.60 -4.72
N VAL A 25 -8.43 -9.32 -4.78
CA VAL A 25 -7.34 -8.83 -5.64
C VAL A 25 -5.98 -9.34 -5.17
N LEU A 26 -5.77 -9.43 -3.85
CA LEU A 26 -4.53 -9.97 -3.26
C LEU A 26 -4.41 -11.50 -3.44
N THR A 27 -5.53 -12.24 -3.46
CA THR A 27 -5.53 -13.72 -3.53
C THR A 27 -5.67 -14.29 -4.95
N SER A 28 -6.21 -13.54 -5.92
CA SER A 28 -6.48 -14.05 -7.29
C SER A 28 -5.31 -13.97 -8.28
N ARG A 29 -4.15 -13.41 -7.90
CA ARG A 29 -3.00 -13.24 -8.81
C ARG A 29 -2.01 -14.42 -8.86
N ILE A 30 -2.31 -15.55 -8.21
CA ILE A 30 -1.52 -16.78 -8.29
C ILE A 30 -2.09 -17.65 -9.41
N SER A 31 -1.48 -17.63 -10.60
CA SER A 31 -1.81 -18.57 -11.68
C SER A 31 -1.38 -20.00 -11.32
N PRO A 32 -2.20 -21.04 -11.58
CA PRO A 32 -1.83 -22.43 -11.34
C PRO A 32 -0.98 -22.94 -12.51
N GLY A 33 0.35 -22.94 -12.36
CA GLY A 33 1.20 -23.49 -13.43
C GLY A 33 2.69 -23.16 -13.38
N TYR A 34 3.32 -23.14 -12.21
CA TYR A 34 4.78 -23.26 -12.12
C TYR A 34 5.16 -23.75 -10.72
N SER A 35 5.56 -25.02 -10.61
CA SER A 35 6.08 -25.58 -9.36
C SER A 35 7.53 -25.12 -9.21
N VAL A 36 7.74 -23.89 -8.72
CA VAL A 36 9.01 -23.53 -8.10
C VAL A 36 9.03 -24.26 -6.76
N ALA A 37 10.07 -25.07 -6.55
CA ALA A 37 10.33 -25.61 -5.23
C ALA A 37 10.35 -24.45 -4.23
N MET A 38 9.43 -24.45 -3.27
CA MET A 38 9.43 -23.49 -2.16
C MET A 38 10.71 -23.71 -1.35
N THR A 39 11.78 -23.02 -1.75
CA THR A 39 12.79 -22.62 -0.78
C THR A 39 12.09 -21.66 0.16
N ASP A 40 12.04 -22.06 1.42
CA ASP A 40 11.67 -21.26 2.58
C ASP A 40 11.98 -19.77 2.31
N SER A 41 10.94 -18.96 2.14
CA SER A 41 11.10 -17.54 1.86
C SER A 41 11.78 -16.94 3.08
N ALA A 42 13.11 -16.76 2.98
CA ALA A 42 13.92 -16.21 4.04
C ALA A 42 13.21 -14.98 4.60
N HIS A 43 12.79 -15.05 5.86
CA HIS A 43 12.09 -13.97 6.52
C HIS A 43 12.98 -12.72 6.45
N VAL A 44 12.62 -11.78 5.58
CA VAL A 44 13.36 -10.51 5.47
C VAL A 44 13.01 -9.69 6.72
N PRO A 45 14.00 -9.33 7.56
CA PRO A 45 13.71 -8.61 8.79
C PRO A 45 13.09 -7.25 8.49
N THR A 46 11.90 -6.98 9.04
CA THR A 46 11.22 -5.67 8.89
C THR A 46 11.72 -4.62 9.88
N SER A 47 12.83 -4.89 10.58
CA SER A 47 13.37 -4.03 11.64
C SER A 47 14.82 -3.66 11.35
N ARG A 48 15.06 -2.36 11.28
CA ARG A 48 16.39 -1.75 11.12
C ARG A 48 16.42 -0.40 11.86
N PRO A 49 17.54 -0.02 12.51
CA PRO A 49 17.69 1.33 13.05
C PRO A 49 17.47 2.40 11.97
N MET A 50 16.74 3.47 12.30
CA MET A 50 16.32 4.49 11.34
C MET A 50 17.51 5.21 10.70
N ASP A 51 18.55 5.53 11.48
CA ASP A 51 19.81 6.11 11.00
C ASP A 51 20.48 5.21 9.97
N ALA A 52 20.62 3.91 10.28
CA ALA A 52 21.19 2.94 9.37
C ALA A 52 20.36 2.74 8.10
N TRP A 53 19.03 2.88 8.18
CA TRP A 53 18.13 2.78 7.03
C TRP A 53 18.26 4.02 6.12
N LEU A 54 18.27 5.23 6.69
CA LEU A 54 18.48 6.48 5.95
C LEU A 54 19.86 6.54 5.30
N ASP A 55 20.90 6.08 6.01
CA ASP A 55 22.24 5.98 5.45
C ASP A 55 22.27 5.05 4.24
N ALA A 56 21.56 3.92 4.28
CA ALA A 56 21.45 3.02 3.13
C ALA A 56 20.66 3.62 1.98
N LEU A 57 19.53 4.28 2.25
CA LEU A 57 18.72 4.98 1.24
C LEU A 57 19.53 6.05 0.50
N SER A 58 20.50 6.68 1.18
CA SER A 58 21.37 7.71 0.59
C SER A 58 22.44 7.16 -0.37
N LYS A 59 22.62 5.84 -0.47
CA LYS A 59 23.67 5.22 -1.29
C LYS A 59 23.21 4.97 -2.73
N PRO A 60 24.12 5.02 -3.72
CA PRO A 60 23.82 4.77 -5.12
C PRO A 60 23.72 3.26 -5.42
N ASN A 61 23.00 2.49 -4.62
CA ASN A 61 22.83 1.04 -4.77
C ASN A 61 21.38 0.61 -5.03
N GLY A 62 20.42 1.54 -4.94
CA GLY A 62 19.01 1.30 -5.25
C GLY A 62 18.24 0.45 -4.24
N SER A 63 18.83 0.09 -3.09
CA SER A 63 18.19 -0.73 -2.07
C SER A 63 18.62 -0.30 -0.64
N PRO A 64 17.73 0.33 0.15
CA PRO A 64 16.36 0.73 -0.20
C PRO A 64 16.33 1.85 -1.24
N GLY A 65 15.23 1.93 -2.00
CA GLY A 65 14.99 2.97 -3.02
C GLY A 65 13.67 3.73 -2.81
N GLY A 66 13.17 4.39 -3.86
CA GLY A 66 11.94 5.21 -3.79
C GLY A 66 10.67 4.43 -3.41
N GLY A 67 10.56 3.15 -3.82
CA GLY A 67 9.45 2.26 -3.41
C GLY A 67 9.46 1.97 -1.91
N ALA A 68 10.64 1.68 -1.35
CA ALA A 68 10.80 1.50 0.09
C ALA A 68 10.49 2.79 0.87
N ALA A 69 10.96 3.95 0.41
CA ALA A 69 10.61 5.24 1.01
C ALA A 69 9.10 5.53 0.95
N THR A 70 8.44 5.15 -0.16
CA THR A 70 6.98 5.24 -0.29
C THR A 70 6.27 4.44 0.81
N GLY A 71 6.70 3.21 1.06
CA GLY A 71 6.08 2.41 2.11
C GLY A 71 6.39 2.92 3.52
N VAL A 72 7.57 3.49 3.77
CA VAL A 72 7.83 4.18 5.05
C VAL A 72 6.82 5.32 5.28
N LEU A 73 6.52 6.12 4.26
CA LEU A 73 5.51 7.20 4.37
C LEU A 73 4.12 6.65 4.70
N LEU A 74 3.71 5.54 4.07
CA LEU A 74 2.43 4.86 4.39
C LEU A 74 2.43 4.28 5.81
N GLY A 75 3.57 3.74 6.27
CA GLY A 75 3.73 3.22 7.62
C GLY A 75 3.66 4.31 8.68
N VAL A 76 4.29 5.47 8.42
CA VAL A 76 4.18 6.67 9.27
C VAL A 76 2.72 7.15 9.35
N ALA A 77 2.03 7.23 8.20
CA ALA A 77 0.63 7.58 8.17
C ALA A 77 -0.23 6.64 9.02
N ALA A 78 -0.08 5.32 8.84
CA ALA A 78 -0.82 4.32 9.60
C ALA A 78 -0.54 4.42 11.11
N ALA A 79 0.71 4.63 11.51
CA ALA A 79 1.11 4.77 12.90
C ALA A 79 0.51 6.02 13.57
N LEU A 80 0.62 7.19 12.92
CA LEU A 80 0.06 8.43 13.45
C LEU A 80 -1.46 8.40 13.51
N MET A 81 -2.13 7.86 12.48
CA MET A 81 -3.57 7.63 12.54
C MET A 81 -3.96 6.68 13.68
N GLY A 82 -3.16 5.63 13.93
CA GLY A 82 -3.37 4.72 15.06
C GLY A 82 -3.27 5.45 16.40
N MET A 83 -2.29 6.35 16.55
CA MET A 83 -2.18 7.22 17.72
C MET A 83 -3.42 8.13 17.87
N VAL A 84 -3.88 8.76 16.80
CA VAL A 84 -5.09 9.61 16.81
C VAL A 84 -6.33 8.82 17.23
N ALA A 85 -6.46 7.59 16.73
CA ALA A 85 -7.53 6.68 17.11
C ALA A 85 -7.48 6.32 18.61
N ALA A 86 -6.28 6.08 19.16
CA ALA A 86 -6.08 5.78 20.57
C ALA A 86 -6.45 6.95 21.50
N TYR A 87 -6.27 8.19 21.05
CA TYR A 87 -6.74 9.41 21.74
C TYR A 87 -8.26 9.67 21.59
N THR A 88 -8.99 8.76 20.94
CA THR A 88 -10.44 8.84 20.73
C THR A 88 -11.16 7.59 21.27
N PRO A 89 -10.98 7.22 22.56
CA PRO A 89 -11.39 5.92 23.11
C PRO A 89 -12.91 5.71 23.16
N ASP A 90 -13.69 6.80 23.22
CA ASP A 90 -15.15 6.73 23.32
C ASP A 90 -15.85 6.50 21.97
N SER A 91 -15.09 6.43 20.87
CA SER A 91 -15.62 6.21 19.52
C SER A 91 -15.36 4.78 19.04
N PRO A 92 -16.40 3.94 18.92
CA PRO A 92 -16.27 2.60 18.35
C PRO A 92 -15.71 2.60 16.92
N ALA A 93 -15.99 3.68 16.16
CA ALA A 93 -15.46 3.84 14.81
C ALA A 93 -13.94 4.08 14.82
N ALA A 94 -13.44 4.88 15.77
CA ALA A 94 -12.00 5.09 15.95
C ALA A 94 -11.32 3.80 16.43
N SER A 95 -11.91 3.06 17.37
CA SER A 95 -11.37 1.77 17.82
C SER A 95 -11.27 0.76 16.67
N ALA A 96 -12.31 0.65 15.83
CA ALA A 96 -12.29 -0.22 14.67
C ALA A 96 -11.25 0.22 13.61
N ALA A 97 -11.04 1.53 13.46
CA ALA A 97 -9.97 2.07 12.61
C ALA A 97 -8.59 1.70 13.17
N ALA A 98 -8.36 1.83 14.48
CA ALA A 98 -7.09 1.47 15.12
C ALA A 98 -6.68 0.01 14.83
N GLU A 99 -7.61 -0.93 14.90
CA GLU A 99 -7.34 -2.34 14.56
C GLU A 99 -6.97 -2.54 13.09
N ARG A 100 -7.61 -1.83 12.17
CA ARG A 100 -7.26 -1.88 10.73
C ARG A 100 -5.90 -1.25 10.48
N LEU A 101 -5.63 -0.10 11.08
CA LEU A 101 -4.38 0.64 10.95
C LEU A 101 -3.18 -0.18 11.43
N GLU A 102 -3.31 -0.90 12.54
CA GLU A 102 -2.23 -1.76 13.04
C GLU A 102 -1.94 -2.93 12.08
N ARG A 103 -2.97 -3.57 11.52
CA ARG A 103 -2.81 -4.62 10.50
C ARG A 103 -2.17 -4.06 9.23
N ASN A 104 -2.72 -2.97 8.70
CA ASN A 104 -2.22 -2.33 7.49
C ASN A 104 -0.77 -1.84 7.66
N ARG A 105 -0.37 -1.39 8.86
CA ARG A 105 1.01 -1.01 9.16
C ARG A 105 1.97 -2.21 9.05
N ALA A 106 1.58 -3.37 9.56
CA ALA A 106 2.36 -4.60 9.39
C ALA A 106 2.43 -5.02 7.91
N ASP A 107 1.31 -4.95 7.19
CA ASP A 107 1.23 -5.29 5.77
C ASP A 107 2.11 -4.36 4.91
N VAL A 108 2.16 -3.05 5.22
CA VAL A 108 3.05 -2.09 4.56
C VAL A 108 4.51 -2.49 4.73
N LEU A 109 4.95 -2.83 5.94
CA LEU A 109 6.33 -3.23 6.19
C LEU A 109 6.70 -4.49 5.41
N GLN A 110 5.81 -5.48 5.37
CA GLN A 110 6.03 -6.69 4.59
C GLN A 110 6.08 -6.39 3.09
N ALA A 111 5.19 -5.53 2.59
CA ALA A 111 5.16 -5.14 1.18
C ALA A 111 6.44 -4.38 0.77
N VAL A 112 6.98 -3.53 1.65
CA VAL A 112 8.26 -2.84 1.43
C VAL A 112 9.43 -3.80 1.27
N GLU A 113 9.54 -4.80 2.15
CA GLU A 113 10.62 -5.78 2.05
C GLU A 113 10.48 -6.65 0.80
N ALA A 114 9.25 -7.05 0.44
CA ALA A 114 8.98 -7.77 -0.80
C ALA A 114 9.35 -6.94 -2.05
N ASP A 115 9.03 -5.64 -2.05
CA ASP A 115 9.40 -4.71 -3.11
C ASP A 115 10.92 -4.53 -3.25
N GLY A 116 11.64 -4.56 -2.12
CA GLY A 116 13.10 -4.51 -2.10
C GLY A 116 13.75 -5.67 -2.86
N VAL A 117 13.21 -6.88 -2.74
CA VAL A 117 13.70 -8.07 -3.47
C VAL A 117 13.50 -7.89 -4.98
N LEU A 118 12.31 -7.46 -5.40
CA LEU A 118 11.99 -7.24 -6.82
C LEU A 118 12.79 -6.06 -7.40
N SER A 119 13.05 -5.03 -6.61
CA SER A 119 13.90 -3.90 -7.02
C SER A 119 15.34 -4.33 -7.34
N VAL A 120 15.91 -5.27 -6.57
CA VAL A 120 17.24 -5.83 -6.85
C VAL A 120 17.24 -6.62 -8.17
N GLN A 121 16.23 -7.47 -8.38
CA GLN A 121 16.09 -8.25 -9.61
C GLN A 121 15.91 -7.33 -10.83
N PHE A 122 15.11 -6.28 -10.67
CA PHE A 122 14.89 -5.29 -11.71
C PHE A 122 16.16 -4.50 -12.05
N GLY A 123 16.93 -4.10 -11.05
CA GLY A 123 18.24 -3.48 -11.24
C GLY A 123 19.21 -4.39 -12.01
N ALA A 124 19.22 -5.69 -11.70
CA ALA A 124 20.04 -6.67 -12.42
C ALA A 124 19.62 -6.82 -13.89
N ALA A 125 18.32 -6.86 -14.17
CA ALA A 125 17.81 -6.89 -15.55
C ALA A 125 18.21 -5.64 -16.34
N LEU A 126 18.18 -4.46 -15.71
CA LEU A 126 18.59 -3.21 -16.34
C LEU A 126 20.09 -3.13 -16.64
N ALA A 127 20.91 -3.81 -15.84
CA ALA A 127 22.36 -3.87 -15.97
C ALA A 127 22.83 -4.81 -17.10
N LEU A 128 21.94 -5.60 -17.72
CA LEU A 128 22.29 -6.44 -18.86
C LEU A 128 22.85 -5.60 -20.03
N PRO A 129 23.90 -6.08 -20.73
CA PRO A 129 24.46 -5.45 -21.92
C PRO A 129 23.40 -5.20 -22.99
N SER A 130 23.48 -4.07 -23.70
CA SER A 130 22.48 -3.68 -24.70
C SER A 130 22.38 -4.64 -25.89
N ASP A 131 23.39 -5.46 -26.13
CA ASP A 131 23.43 -6.51 -27.16
C ASP A 131 22.99 -7.89 -26.65
N ASP A 132 22.65 -8.03 -25.36
CA ASP A 132 22.12 -9.27 -24.82
C ASP A 132 20.72 -9.56 -25.41
N PRO A 133 20.53 -10.70 -26.10
CA PRO A 133 19.28 -11.02 -26.78
C PRO A 133 18.10 -11.26 -25.82
N GLN A 134 18.35 -11.47 -24.52
CA GLN A 134 17.32 -11.64 -23.50
C GLN A 134 17.00 -10.33 -22.77
N ARG A 135 17.75 -9.26 -23.00
CA ARG A 135 17.61 -8.00 -22.25
C ARG A 135 16.19 -7.46 -22.25
N ASP A 136 15.59 -7.29 -23.43
CA ASP A 136 14.25 -6.69 -23.53
C ASP A 136 13.21 -7.53 -22.80
N ARG A 137 13.25 -8.85 -22.96
CA ARG A 137 12.35 -9.75 -22.23
C ARG A 137 12.54 -9.64 -20.71
N GLN A 138 13.77 -9.74 -20.22
CA GLN A 138 14.04 -9.70 -18.77
C GLN A 138 13.68 -8.34 -18.16
N VAL A 139 13.96 -7.22 -18.84
CA VAL A 139 13.59 -5.90 -18.36
C VAL A 139 12.06 -5.72 -18.38
N SER A 140 11.38 -6.19 -19.43
CA SER A 140 9.92 -6.18 -19.51
C SER A 140 9.30 -6.96 -18.36
N ASP A 141 9.71 -8.21 -18.15
CA ASP A 141 9.16 -9.09 -17.13
C ASP A 141 9.41 -8.50 -15.73
N ALA A 142 10.63 -8.08 -15.43
CA ALA A 142 10.98 -7.47 -14.14
C ALA A 142 10.25 -6.12 -13.91
N ALA A 143 10.04 -5.32 -14.95
CA ALA A 143 9.27 -4.07 -14.83
C ALA A 143 7.79 -4.33 -14.52
N VAL A 144 7.19 -5.38 -15.09
CA VAL A 144 5.80 -5.78 -14.79
C VAL A 144 5.69 -6.30 -13.35
N GLU A 145 6.65 -7.09 -12.87
CA GLU A 145 6.68 -7.57 -11.48
C GLU A 145 6.86 -6.41 -10.49
N ALA A 146 7.81 -5.51 -10.74
CA ALA A 146 8.01 -4.31 -9.93
C ALA A 146 6.77 -3.40 -9.94
N ALA A 147 6.07 -3.27 -11.07
CA ALA A 147 4.79 -2.57 -11.13
C ALA A 147 3.72 -3.25 -10.27
N GLY A 148 3.61 -4.58 -10.30
CA GLY A 148 2.68 -5.33 -9.46
C GLY A 148 2.94 -5.17 -7.96
N SER A 149 4.22 -5.14 -7.57
CA SER A 149 4.66 -4.89 -6.19
C SER A 149 4.23 -3.52 -5.69
N VAL A 150 4.56 -2.47 -6.43
CA VAL A 150 4.18 -1.09 -6.10
C VAL A 150 2.66 -0.91 -6.08
N ALA A 151 1.93 -1.56 -7.01
CA ALA A 151 0.46 -1.53 -7.01
C ALA A 151 -0.12 -2.15 -5.73
N SER A 152 0.48 -3.23 -5.23
CA SER A 152 0.06 -3.89 -3.99
C SER A 152 0.30 -2.99 -2.76
N LEU A 153 1.48 -2.35 -2.69
CA LEU A 153 1.78 -1.35 -1.66
C LEU A 153 0.81 -0.17 -1.71
N GLY A 154 0.54 0.33 -2.92
CA GLY A 154 -0.41 1.42 -3.17
C GLY A 154 -1.85 1.06 -2.77
N ALA A 155 -2.27 -0.18 -2.97
CA ALA A 155 -3.59 -0.66 -2.54
C ALA A 155 -3.76 -0.59 -1.01
N ILE A 156 -2.71 -0.87 -0.23
CA ILE A 156 -2.74 -0.68 1.22
C ILE A 156 -2.90 0.81 1.55
N GLY A 157 -2.16 1.70 0.86
CA GLY A 157 -2.35 3.15 0.97
C GLY A 157 -3.78 3.60 0.68
N ILE A 158 -4.45 3.01 -0.32
CA ILE A 158 -5.87 3.32 -0.61
C ILE A 158 -6.77 2.92 0.57
N LEU A 159 -6.55 1.78 1.22
CA LEU A 159 -7.32 1.37 2.39
C LEU A 159 -7.21 2.39 3.53
N LEU A 160 -6.01 2.95 3.75
CA LEU A 160 -5.76 3.96 4.77
C LEU A 160 -6.58 5.25 4.57
N THR A 161 -7.03 5.57 3.36
CA THR A 161 -7.86 6.76 3.11
C THR A 161 -9.23 6.69 3.80
N SER A 162 -9.78 5.48 3.96
CA SER A 162 -11.05 5.27 4.66
C SER A 162 -10.92 5.52 6.16
N ASP A 163 -9.81 5.08 6.75
CA ASP A 163 -9.49 5.31 8.17
C ASP A 163 -9.19 6.80 8.42
N ALA A 164 -8.46 7.44 7.52
CA ALA A 164 -8.22 8.89 7.55
C ALA A 164 -9.54 9.67 7.61
N ARG A 165 -10.52 9.31 6.76
CA ARG A 165 -11.85 9.95 6.74
C ARG A 165 -12.63 9.74 8.05
N VAL A 166 -12.58 8.53 8.61
CA VAL A 166 -13.20 8.25 9.91
C VAL A 166 -12.58 9.16 10.97
N LEU A 167 -11.25 9.21 11.05
CA LEU A 167 -10.56 9.99 12.07
C LEU A 167 -10.72 11.50 11.89
N ALA A 168 -10.86 12.00 10.66
CA ALA A 168 -11.22 13.40 10.42
C ALA A 168 -12.61 13.76 10.99
N SER A 169 -13.53 12.79 11.00
CA SER A 169 -14.90 13.00 11.46
C SER A 169 -15.07 12.84 12.98
N VAL A 170 -14.40 11.87 13.59
CA VAL A 170 -14.62 11.52 15.01
C VAL A 170 -13.40 11.74 15.90
N GLY A 171 -12.25 12.07 15.32
CA GLY A 171 -10.98 12.17 16.03
C GLY A 171 -10.96 13.31 17.05
N ASN A 172 -10.08 13.18 18.05
CA ASN A 172 -9.87 14.22 19.05
C ASN A 172 -9.32 15.51 18.40
N PRO A 173 -10.04 16.64 18.48
CA PRO A 173 -9.63 17.87 17.81
C PRO A 173 -8.34 18.47 18.35
N HIS A 174 -7.95 18.15 19.60
CA HIS A 174 -6.70 18.65 20.20
C HIS A 174 -5.43 18.12 19.52
N ILE A 175 -5.55 17.05 18.72
CA ILE A 175 -4.45 16.44 17.97
C ILE A 175 -4.74 16.44 16.46
N ALA A 176 -5.58 17.37 15.99
CA ALA A 176 -5.91 17.52 14.58
C ALA A 176 -4.66 17.76 13.70
N VAL A 177 -3.64 18.43 14.25
CA VAL A 177 -2.35 18.62 13.58
C VAL A 177 -1.63 17.29 13.34
N ASP A 178 -1.65 16.36 14.31
CA ASP A 178 -1.05 15.03 14.14
C ASP A 178 -1.78 14.23 13.04
N LEU A 179 -3.10 14.36 12.97
CA LEU A 179 -3.91 13.77 11.89
C LEU A 179 -3.56 14.39 10.53
N ALA A 180 -3.38 15.72 10.45
CA ALA A 180 -2.98 16.40 9.22
C ALA A 180 -1.61 15.90 8.73
N VAL A 181 -0.61 15.78 9.63
CA VAL A 181 0.71 15.23 9.30
C VAL A 181 0.61 13.77 8.82
N ALA A 182 -0.26 12.96 9.43
CA ALA A 182 -0.52 11.59 8.98
C ALA A 182 -1.11 11.56 7.57
N MET A 183 -2.07 12.44 7.27
CA MET A 183 -2.68 12.55 5.95
C MET A 183 -1.70 13.08 4.90
N GLU A 184 -0.82 14.02 5.24
CA GLU A 184 0.25 14.49 4.34
C GLU A 184 1.21 13.35 3.99
N SER A 185 1.59 12.55 4.99
CA SER A 185 2.40 11.35 4.79
C SER A 185 1.69 10.33 3.88
N LEU A 186 0.38 10.14 4.08
CA LEU A 186 -0.45 9.29 3.22
C LEU A 186 -0.51 9.80 1.78
N ALA A 187 -0.73 11.11 1.58
CA ALA A 187 -0.78 11.73 0.26
C ALA A 187 0.56 11.60 -0.48
N ALA A 188 1.67 11.80 0.23
CA ALA A 188 3.01 11.61 -0.30
C ALA A 188 3.27 10.14 -0.68
N GLY A 189 2.87 9.18 0.16
CA GLY A 189 2.95 7.75 -0.13
C GLY A 189 2.13 7.33 -1.36
N LEU A 190 0.87 7.77 -1.45
CA LEU A 190 0.03 7.51 -2.63
C LEU A 190 0.63 8.10 -3.91
N SER A 191 1.22 9.30 -3.83
CA SER A 191 1.93 9.94 -4.93
C SER A 191 3.17 9.14 -5.35
N GLY A 192 4.00 8.72 -4.38
CA GLY A 192 5.19 7.91 -4.61
C GLY A 192 4.87 6.58 -5.29
N ALA A 193 3.80 5.91 -4.84
CA ALA A 193 3.32 4.68 -5.46
C ALA A 193 2.86 4.91 -6.90
N ALA A 194 2.08 5.98 -7.16
CA ALA A 194 1.60 6.30 -8.50
C ALA A 194 2.76 6.62 -9.46
N LEU A 195 3.76 7.39 -9.01
CA LEU A 195 4.93 7.74 -9.81
C LEU A 195 5.79 6.51 -10.13
N SER A 196 6.06 5.68 -9.11
CA SER A 196 6.85 4.45 -9.27
C SER A 196 6.14 3.47 -10.21
N LEU A 197 4.83 3.31 -10.06
CA LEU A 197 4.01 2.48 -10.93
C LEU A 197 4.05 2.98 -12.38
N ARG A 198 3.90 4.28 -12.61
CA ARG A 198 4.00 4.88 -13.95
C ARG A 198 5.38 4.67 -14.58
N ALA A 199 6.45 4.80 -13.80
CA ALA A 199 7.81 4.58 -14.27
C ALA A 199 8.02 3.12 -14.71
N ASN A 200 7.60 2.16 -13.88
CA ASN A 200 7.67 0.73 -14.19
C ASN A 200 6.85 0.39 -15.44
N LEU A 201 5.61 0.90 -15.55
CA LEU A 201 4.76 0.71 -16.73
C LEU A 201 5.36 1.32 -18.00
N HIS A 202 5.98 2.49 -17.90
CA HIS A 202 6.68 3.10 -19.03
C HIS A 202 7.82 2.20 -19.52
N LEU A 203 8.62 1.67 -18.59
CA LEU A 203 9.74 0.82 -18.92
C LEU A 203 9.30 -0.54 -19.48
N ALA A 204 8.25 -1.15 -18.91
CA ALA A 204 7.64 -2.36 -19.45
C ALA A 204 7.18 -2.17 -20.90
N ARG A 205 6.47 -1.08 -21.22
CA ARG A 205 6.05 -0.77 -22.61
C ARG A 205 7.26 -0.60 -23.53
N LYS A 206 8.28 0.13 -23.08
CA LYS A 206 9.51 0.36 -23.84
C LYS A 206 10.21 -0.95 -24.23
N HIS A 207 10.11 -1.97 -23.38
CA HIS A 207 10.72 -3.28 -23.58
C HIS A 207 9.75 -4.35 -24.12
N GLY A 208 8.60 -3.95 -24.65
CA GLY A 208 7.73 -4.83 -25.43
C GLY A 208 6.61 -5.53 -24.65
N ALA A 209 6.32 -5.12 -23.42
CA ALA A 209 5.16 -5.64 -22.69
C ALA A 209 3.85 -5.34 -23.44
N ALA A 210 3.00 -6.35 -23.56
CA ALA A 210 1.70 -6.21 -24.22
C ALA A 210 0.76 -5.28 -23.43
N ALA A 211 -0.01 -4.44 -24.14
CA ALA A 211 -0.95 -3.52 -23.50
C ALA A 211 -1.98 -4.22 -22.59
N SER A 212 -2.43 -5.43 -22.97
CA SER A 212 -3.34 -6.24 -22.15
C SER A 212 -2.75 -6.63 -20.80
N THR A 213 -1.43 -6.82 -20.71
CA THR A 213 -0.73 -7.13 -19.44
C THR A 213 -0.71 -5.91 -18.50
N LEU A 214 -0.72 -4.70 -19.07
CA LEU A 214 -0.55 -3.46 -18.31
C LEU A 214 -1.87 -2.82 -17.88
N GLN A 215 -2.99 -3.19 -18.51
CA GLN A 215 -4.28 -2.52 -18.35
C GLN A 215 -4.78 -2.45 -16.88
N SER A 216 -4.62 -3.52 -16.11
CA SER A 216 -5.03 -3.54 -14.70
C SER A 216 -4.17 -2.59 -13.85
N LEU A 217 -2.86 -2.55 -14.10
CA LEU A 217 -1.92 -1.69 -13.41
C LEU A 217 -2.10 -0.21 -13.79
N GLU A 218 -2.47 0.08 -15.04
CA GLU A 218 -2.87 1.43 -15.47
C GLU A 218 -4.11 1.91 -14.71
N THR A 219 -5.08 1.02 -14.48
CA THR A 219 -6.25 1.31 -13.63
C THR A 219 -5.83 1.62 -12.20
N ASP A 220 -4.85 0.90 -11.65
CA ASP A 220 -4.33 1.14 -10.30
C ASP A 220 -3.65 2.54 -10.19
N VAL A 221 -2.98 3.03 -11.24
CA VAL A 221 -2.48 4.42 -11.28
C VAL A 221 -3.60 5.43 -11.09
N HIS A 222 -4.74 5.24 -11.77
CA HIS A 222 -5.90 6.14 -11.64
C HIS A 222 -6.47 6.12 -10.23
N ARG A 223 -6.64 4.93 -9.63
CA ARG A 223 -7.12 4.78 -8.25
C ARG A 223 -6.22 5.47 -7.24
N LEU A 224 -4.90 5.37 -7.40
CA LEU A 224 -3.94 6.04 -6.53
C LEU A 224 -4.05 7.56 -6.63
N HIS A 225 -4.27 8.08 -7.84
CA HIS A 225 -4.45 9.51 -8.05
C HIS A 225 -5.74 10.03 -7.38
N GLU A 226 -6.85 9.32 -7.57
CA GLU A 226 -8.14 9.64 -6.94
C GLU A 226 -8.05 9.60 -5.41
N ALA A 227 -7.45 8.54 -4.86
CA ALA A 227 -7.21 8.40 -3.43
C ALA A 227 -6.38 9.57 -2.87
N ARG A 228 -5.32 9.97 -3.58
CA ARG A 228 -4.51 11.13 -3.18
C ARG A 228 -5.32 12.42 -3.18
N GLN A 229 -6.14 12.65 -4.21
CA GLN A 229 -7.00 13.84 -4.28
C GLN A 229 -7.98 13.90 -3.10
N GLN A 230 -8.57 12.77 -2.73
CA GLN A 230 -9.46 12.68 -1.56
C GLN A 230 -8.73 13.04 -0.26
N VAL A 231 -7.49 12.57 -0.10
CA VAL A 231 -6.68 12.89 1.09
C VAL A 231 -6.29 14.36 1.12
N THR A 232 -5.86 14.94 -0.01
CA THR A 232 -5.57 16.38 -0.10
C THR A 232 -6.78 17.23 0.27
N GLN A 233 -7.98 16.86 -0.19
CA GLN A 233 -9.20 17.57 0.19
C GLN A 233 -9.47 17.50 1.71
N MET A 234 -9.27 16.34 2.34
CA MET A 234 -9.43 16.22 3.80
C MET A 234 -8.41 17.07 4.57
N ILE A 235 -7.18 17.21 4.07
CA ILE A 235 -6.15 18.08 4.67
C ILE A 235 -6.58 19.55 4.62
N GLU A 236 -7.13 20.01 3.49
CA GLU A 236 -7.64 21.37 3.33
C GLU A 236 -8.79 21.66 4.31
N GLU A 237 -9.72 20.70 4.47
CA GLU A 237 -10.82 20.78 5.42
C GLU A 237 -10.33 20.87 6.88
N ILE A 238 -9.33 20.06 7.27
CA ILE A 238 -8.74 20.11 8.62
C ILE A 238 -8.01 21.43 8.84
N SER A 239 -7.23 21.88 7.86
CA SER A 239 -6.43 23.10 7.95
C SER A 239 -7.31 24.34 8.10
N GLY A 240 -8.42 24.42 7.36
CA GLY A 240 -9.38 25.52 7.50
C GLY A 240 -10.09 25.56 8.86
N GLY A 241 -10.01 24.49 9.67
CA GLY A 241 -10.49 24.48 11.05
C GLY A 241 -9.44 24.90 12.09
N LEU A 242 -8.18 25.12 11.69
CA LEU A 242 -7.10 25.60 12.55
C LEU A 242 -6.96 27.13 12.56
N ASP A 243 -7.51 27.81 11.55
CA ASP A 243 -7.60 29.27 11.42
C ASP A 243 -8.79 29.85 12.20
#